data_AF-A0A4Q2A039-F1
#
_entry.id   AF-A0A4Q2A039-F1
#
_cell.length_a   1.000
_cell.length_b   1.000
_cell.length_c   1.000
_cell.angle_alpha   90.00
_cell.angle_beta   90.00
_cell.angle_gamma   90.00
#
_symmetry.space_group_name_H-M   'P 1'
#
loop_
_entity.id
_entity.type
_entity.pdbx_description
1 polymer ?
#
loop_
_entity_poly.entity_id
_entity_poly.type
_entity_poly.pdbx_seq_one_letter_code
_entity_poly.pdbx_strand_id
1 'polypeptide(L)'
;MSFNQSRSNHKSVHDKSRGMFREASRQRYNLEKKDKEHEMTHHKEVIEKLLNERYEWIEDLHEGDHYLVRLHQNNTKDTVEIPFYYETNYTELKSIWQKEE
;
A
#
# COMPACT_ATOMS: atom_id res chain seq x y z
N MET A 1 -65.75 24.55 -6.63
CA MET A 1 -65.13 23.71 -5.58
C MET A 1 -65.17 22.25 -6.03
N SER A 2 -64.03 21.58 -6.14
CA SER A 2 -63.85 20.12 -5.99
C SER A 2 -62.35 19.82 -5.88
N PHE A 3 -61.99 19.11 -4.81
CA PHE A 3 -60.64 18.70 -4.41
C PHE A 3 -60.33 17.27 -4.88
N ASN A 4 -59.05 16.88 -4.74
CA ASN A 4 -58.45 15.53 -4.74
C ASN A 4 -58.22 14.88 -6.12
N GLN A 5 -57.13 14.14 -6.39
CA GLN A 5 -55.99 13.70 -5.57
C GLN A 5 -54.84 13.24 -6.49
N SER A 6 -53.65 13.22 -5.92
CA SER A 6 -52.35 12.87 -6.48
C SER A 6 -52.20 11.45 -7.06
N ARG A 7 -51.11 11.27 -7.83
CA ARG A 7 -50.19 10.10 -7.99
C ARG A 7 -50.00 9.77 -9.48
N SER A 8 -48.79 9.75 -10.04
CA SER A 8 -47.76 8.76 -9.69
C SER A 8 -46.37 9.15 -10.26
N ASN A 9 -45.53 9.85 -9.49
CA ASN A 9 -44.09 9.86 -9.74
C ASN A 9 -43.50 8.56 -9.18
N HIS A 10 -43.60 7.48 -9.96
CA HIS A 10 -43.04 6.19 -9.57
C HIS A 10 -41.51 6.20 -9.76
N LYS A 11 -40.81 6.50 -8.67
CA LYS A 11 -39.56 5.87 -8.21
C LYS A 11 -38.68 5.24 -9.30
N SER A 12 -37.68 5.97 -9.78
CA SER A 12 -36.41 5.41 -10.26
C SER A 12 -35.34 5.53 -9.16
N VAL A 13 -35.57 4.86 -8.03
CA VAL A 13 -34.58 4.71 -6.93
C VAL A 13 -33.50 3.68 -7.25
N HIS A 14 -33.58 3.01 -8.40
CA HIS A 14 -32.74 1.86 -8.73
C HIS A 14 -31.37 2.20 -9.36
N ASP A 15 -31.13 3.47 -9.72
CA ASP A 15 -29.88 3.85 -10.40
C ASP A 15 -28.79 4.33 -9.44
N LYS A 16 -29.17 4.93 -8.29
CA LYS A 16 -28.20 5.45 -7.31
C LYS A 16 -27.38 4.35 -6.64
N SER A 17 -27.95 3.17 -6.43
CA SER A 17 -27.24 2.06 -5.78
C SER A 17 -26.12 1.50 -6.65
N ARG A 18 -26.30 1.46 -7.99
CA ARG A 18 -25.35 0.85 -8.92
C ARG A 18 -24.11 1.74 -9.16
N GLY A 19 -24.25 3.06 -9.03
CA GLY A 19 -23.13 4.03 -9.01
C GLY A 19 -22.30 3.96 -7.73
N MET A 20 -22.96 3.91 -6.56
CA MET A 20 -22.29 3.89 -5.25
C MET A 20 -21.36 2.68 -5.06
N PHE A 21 -21.71 1.50 -5.56
CA PHE A 21 -20.82 0.33 -5.50
C PHE A 21 -19.55 0.50 -6.35
N ARG A 22 -19.66 1.08 -7.55
CA ARG A 22 -18.50 1.36 -8.40
C ARG A 22 -17.61 2.46 -7.81
N GLU A 23 -18.20 3.47 -7.21
CA GLU A 23 -17.47 4.56 -6.55
C GLU A 23 -16.75 4.07 -5.29
N ALA A 24 -17.39 3.25 -4.45
CA ALA A 24 -16.77 2.67 -3.27
C ALA A 24 -15.59 1.74 -3.62
N SER A 25 -15.71 0.91 -4.66
CA SER A 25 -14.60 0.07 -5.13
C SER A 25 -13.43 0.91 -5.66
N ARG A 26 -13.69 1.98 -6.43
CA ARG A 26 -12.64 2.88 -6.92
C ARG A 26 -11.95 3.63 -5.78
N GLN A 27 -12.71 4.07 -4.78
CA GLN A 27 -12.15 4.74 -3.61
C GLN A 27 -11.24 3.81 -2.80
N ARG A 28 -11.67 2.56 -2.55
CA ARG A 28 -10.82 1.56 -1.87
C ARG A 28 -9.55 1.25 -2.65
N TYR A 29 -9.65 1.08 -3.98
CA TYR A 29 -8.49 0.87 -4.83
C TYR A 29 -7.51 2.04 -4.78
N ASN A 30 -8.00 3.27 -4.86
CA ASN A 30 -7.13 4.46 -4.79
C ASN A 30 -6.50 4.65 -3.41
N LEU A 31 -7.19 4.27 -2.33
CA LEU A 31 -6.65 4.28 -0.98
C LEU A 31 -5.52 3.25 -0.84
N GLU A 32 -5.78 1.99 -1.21
CA GLU A 32 -4.76 0.94 -1.17
C GLU A 32 -3.55 1.29 -2.04
N LYS A 33 -3.78 1.89 -3.21
CA LYS A 33 -2.68 2.36 -4.07
C LYS A 33 -1.85 3.44 -3.36
N LYS A 34 -2.50 4.41 -2.71
CA LYS A 34 -1.81 5.45 -1.94
C LYS A 34 -1.04 4.86 -0.76
N ASP A 35 -1.62 3.94 -0.01
CA ASP A 35 -0.92 3.26 1.09
C ASP A 35 0.31 2.51 0.59
N LYS A 36 0.19 1.77 -0.51
CA LYS A 36 1.33 1.13 -1.18
C LYS A 36 2.43 2.11 -1.58
N GLU A 37 2.04 3.23 -2.21
CA GLU A 37 2.97 4.28 -2.65
C GLU A 37 3.64 4.97 -1.44
N HIS A 38 2.89 5.22 -0.36
CA HIS A 38 3.41 5.81 0.86
C HIS A 38 4.40 4.90 1.59
N GLU A 39 4.07 3.61 1.72
CA GLU A 39 4.99 2.60 2.27
C GLU A 39 6.28 2.57 1.45
N MET A 40 6.17 2.46 0.11
CA MET A 40 7.34 2.37 -0.76
C MET A 40 8.20 3.64 -0.70
N THR A 41 7.57 4.82 -0.72
CA THR A 41 8.30 6.09 -0.65
C THR A 41 9.06 6.23 0.67
N HIS A 42 8.39 5.90 1.78
CA HIS A 42 9.00 5.94 3.11
C HIS A 42 10.18 4.97 3.21
N HIS A 43 9.99 3.72 2.80
CA HIS A 43 11.06 2.74 2.83
C HIS A 43 12.18 3.11 1.88
N LYS A 44 11.89 3.64 0.69
CA LYS A 44 12.92 4.06 -0.29
C LYS A 44 13.91 5.05 0.31
N GLU A 45 13.42 6.08 1.00
CA GLU A 45 14.29 7.05 1.68
C GLU A 45 15.17 6.40 2.76
N VAL A 46 14.64 5.41 3.47
CA VAL A 46 15.40 4.63 4.47
C VAL A 46 16.45 3.77 3.77
N ILE A 47 16.07 3.04 2.73
CA ILE A 47 16.95 2.15 1.96
C ILE A 47 18.11 2.92 1.34
N GLU A 48 17.84 4.07 0.72
CA GLU A 48 18.89 4.92 0.14
C GLU A 48 19.90 5.39 1.20
N LYS A 49 19.46 5.66 2.43
CA LYS A 49 20.38 5.96 3.55
C LYS A 49 21.21 4.73 3.94
N LEU A 50 20.56 3.58 4.08
CA LEU A 50 21.23 2.33 4.48
C LEU A 50 22.26 1.86 3.43
N LEU A 51 21.97 2.03 2.13
CA LEU A 51 22.92 1.78 1.04
C LEU A 51 24.13 2.71 1.14
N ASN A 52 23.90 4.01 1.37
CA ASN A 52 24.99 4.99 1.57
C ASN A 52 25.84 4.68 2.81
N GLU A 53 25.21 4.16 3.86
CA GLU A 53 25.87 3.77 5.11
C GLU A 53 26.55 2.40 5.04
N ARG A 54 26.53 1.71 3.88
CA ARG A 54 27.11 0.37 3.68
C ARG A 54 26.51 -0.69 4.60
N TYR A 55 25.20 -0.65 4.80
CA TYR A 55 24.49 -1.79 5.35
C TYR A 55 24.50 -2.93 4.33
N GLU A 56 24.48 -4.15 4.82
CA GLU A 56 24.46 -5.38 4.04
C GLU A 56 23.18 -6.14 4.36
N TRP A 57 22.59 -6.75 3.33
CA TRP A 57 21.41 -7.61 3.51
C TRP A 57 21.83 -8.92 4.16
N ILE A 58 21.29 -9.19 5.36
CA ILE A 58 21.61 -10.43 6.08
C ILE A 58 20.49 -11.46 5.93
N GLU A 59 19.25 -11.04 6.16
CA GLU A 59 18.14 -11.97 6.29
C GLU A 59 16.83 -11.32 5.86
N ASP A 60 15.95 -12.11 5.26
CA ASP A 60 14.55 -11.75 5.09
C ASP A 60 13.65 -12.85 5.68
N LEU A 61 12.69 -12.40 6.49
CA LEU A 61 11.73 -13.25 7.19
C LEU A 61 10.34 -12.94 6.66
N HIS A 62 9.50 -13.96 6.60
CA HIS A 62 8.08 -13.80 6.30
C HIS A 62 7.29 -14.09 7.58
N GLU A 63 6.79 -13.05 8.23
CA GLU A 63 6.06 -13.13 9.50
C GLU A 63 4.57 -12.86 9.27
N GLY A 64 3.79 -13.93 9.15
CA GLY A 64 2.33 -13.85 8.97
C GLY A 64 1.95 -13.22 7.62
N ASP A 65 1.52 -11.96 7.65
CA ASP A 65 1.05 -11.18 6.50
C ASP A 65 2.05 -10.11 6.01
N HIS A 66 3.27 -10.07 6.56
CA HIS A 66 4.27 -9.08 6.16
C HIS A 66 5.68 -9.69 6.03
N TYR A 67 6.51 -9.04 5.23
CA TYR A 67 7.92 -9.39 5.04
C TYR A 67 8.78 -8.49 5.92
N LEU A 68 9.77 -9.05 6.61
CA LEU A 68 10.72 -8.30 7.42
C LEU A 68 12.11 -8.47 6.83
N VAL A 69 12.75 -7.36 6.45
CA VAL A 69 14.12 -7.37 5.91
C VAL A 69 15.08 -6.86 6.97
N ARG A 70 16.11 -7.65 7.26
CA ARG A 70 17.18 -7.31 8.21
C ARG A 70 18.45 -6.92 7.48
N LEU A 71 18.89 -5.71 7.76
CA LEU A 71 20.10 -5.11 7.24
C LEU A 71 21.08 -4.88 8.38
N HIS A 72 22.37 -5.08 8.16
CA HIS A 72 23.39 -4.91 9.18
C HIS A 72 24.58 -4.12 8.66
N GLN A 73 25.11 -3.25 9.50
CA GLN A 73 26.29 -2.47 9.19
C GLN A 73 27.51 -3.06 9.90
N ASN A 74 28.43 -3.64 9.13
CA ASN A 74 29.61 -4.34 9.65
C ASN A 74 30.52 -3.46 10.53
N ASN A 75 30.55 -2.15 10.30
CA ASN A 75 31.44 -1.24 11.02
C ASN A 75 30.92 -0.82 12.41
N THR A 76 29.60 -0.73 12.56
CA THR A 76 28.94 -0.23 13.78
C THR A 76 28.25 -1.35 14.57
N LYS A 77 28.09 -2.54 13.96
CA LYS A 77 27.22 -3.63 14.44
C LYS A 77 25.76 -3.20 14.59
N ASP A 78 25.37 -2.13 13.89
CA ASP A 78 23.99 -1.68 13.87
C ASP A 78 23.16 -2.62 12.99
N THR A 79 21.92 -2.85 13.41
CA THR A 79 20.99 -3.73 12.70
C THR A 79 19.67 -2.99 12.53
N VAL A 80 19.18 -2.93 11.30
CA VAL A 80 17.94 -2.26 10.94
C VAL A 80 16.97 -3.28 10.38
N GLU A 81 15.73 -3.23 10.86
CA GLU A 81 14.65 -4.09 10.42
C GLU A 81 13.61 -3.25 9.68
N ILE A 82 13.28 -3.64 8.44
CA ILE A 82 12.30 -2.93 7.60
C ILE A 82 11.12 -3.86 7.33
N PRO A 83 9.93 -3.58 7.89
CA PRO A 83 8.72 -4.35 7.62
C PRO A 83 8.04 -3.87 6.33
N PHE A 84 7.63 -4.80 5.48
CA PHE A 84 6.86 -4.56 4.26
C PHE A 84 5.52 -5.28 4.36
N TYR A 85 4.43 -4.51 4.40
CA TYR A 85 3.07 -5.05 4.41
C TYR A 85 2.59 -5.38 2.99
N TYR A 86 3.30 -4.93 1.96
CA TYR A 86 3.00 -5.25 0.57
C TYR A 86 4.16 -6.01 -0.10
N GLU A 87 3.89 -7.25 -0.53
CA GLU A 87 4.84 -8.13 -1.24
C GLU A 87 5.52 -7.46 -2.45
N THR A 88 4.76 -6.62 -3.17
CA THR A 88 5.27 -5.88 -4.33
C THR A 88 6.42 -4.93 -3.94
N ASN A 89 6.31 -4.26 -2.79
CA ASN A 89 7.32 -3.33 -2.30
C ASN A 89 8.57 -4.07 -1.83
N TYR A 90 8.40 -5.20 -1.14
CA TYR A 90 9.51 -6.10 -0.79
C TYR A 90 10.26 -6.59 -2.05
N THR A 91 9.53 -7.01 -3.08
CA THR A 91 10.11 -7.50 -4.33
C THR A 91 10.88 -6.41 -5.06
N GLU A 92 10.33 -5.19 -5.08
CA GLU A 92 10.99 -4.02 -5.68
C GLU A 92 12.28 -3.66 -4.94
N LEU A 93 12.25 -3.63 -3.60
CA LEU A 93 13.45 -3.46 -2.77
C LEU A 93 14.52 -4.50 -3.13
N LYS A 94 14.16 -5.78 -3.10
CA LYS A 94 15.11 -6.88 -3.35
C LYS A 94 15.77 -6.72 -4.73
N SER A 95 14.99 -6.30 -5.72
CA SER A 95 15.47 -6.01 -7.08
C SER A 95 16.42 -4.81 -7.14
N ILE A 96 16.18 -3.75 -6.35
CA ILE A 96 17.09 -2.60 -6.25
C ILE A 96 18.43 -3.04 -5.63
N TRP A 97 18.37 -3.79 -4.54
CA TRP A 97 19.55 -4.22 -3.80
C TRP A 97 20.44 -5.18 -4.61
N GLN A 98 19.83 -6.13 -5.33
CA GLN A 98 20.56 -7.09 -6.17
C GLN A 98 21.18 -6.47 -7.44
N LYS A 99 20.78 -5.25 -7.85
CA LYS A 99 21.33 -4.57 -9.03
C LYS A 99 22.63 -3.80 -8.74
N GLU A 100 22.97 -3.57 -7.48
CA GLU A 100 24.20 -2.89 -7.08
C GLU A 100 25.37 -3.83 -6.81
N GLU A 101 25.18 -5.15 -7.00
CA GLU A 101 26.24 -6.18 -6.97
C GLU A 101 26.77 -6.47 -8.38
#